data_AF-A0A1N5W9T7-F1
#
_entry.id   AF-A0A1N5W9T7-F1
#
_cell.length_a   1.000
_cell.length_b   1.000
_cell.length_c   1.000
_cell.angle_alpha   90.00
_cell.angle_beta   90.00
_cell.angle_gamma   90.00
#
_symmetry.space_group_name_H-M   'P 1'
#
loop_
_entity.id
_entity.type
_entity.pdbx_description
1 polymer ?
#
loop_
_entity_poly.entity_id
_entity_poly.type
_entity_poly.pdbx_seq_one_letter_code
_entity_poly.pdbx_strand_id
1 'polypeptide(L)'
;MAEINHFEYGWITPALSYALSVLGSFLGLICATRIRIASSAGQRVWWGGLAALAIGGTAIWTMHFMAMLGFAVGGTRIRYDLPITAASAVFAVVAVGIGLAIAGTGRVSVLRIVGGGLFTGAGVAAMHYTGMAAMRLDGRLSYDRTRVVLSIVIAVVAATVALWLAVTVRRGLAIFGSALVMGVAVNGMHFAGMSALSAHLHPGGGEVTGADVSTLLVPIILAVIFVVVGLVYALLAAPTDEDRAAAAYLNGRLTAEPADRSGEVTADPVRLRARPTLGRPGTPFPSRPDRAPL
;
A
#
# COMPACT_ATOMS: atom_id res chain seq x y z
N MET A 1 13.99 -16.35 37.95
CA MET A 1 13.43 -15.51 36.89
C MET A 1 14.53 -15.33 35.86
N ALA A 2 14.32 -15.70 34.60
CA ALA A 2 15.32 -15.44 33.57
C ALA A 2 15.30 -13.94 33.25
N GLU A 3 16.46 -13.30 33.18
CA GLU A 3 16.55 -11.91 32.75
C GLU A 3 16.10 -11.80 31.29
N ILE A 4 15.10 -10.95 31.08
CA ILE A 4 14.59 -10.61 29.77
C ILE A 4 15.47 -9.49 29.21
N ASN A 5 16.37 -9.84 28.29
CA ASN A 5 17.17 -8.85 27.58
C ASN A 5 16.41 -8.39 26.32
N HIS A 6 15.77 -7.23 26.41
CA HIS A 6 15.15 -6.56 25.26
C HIS A 6 16.17 -6.05 24.22
N PHE A 7 17.47 -6.28 24.45
CA PHE A 7 18.60 -5.67 23.74
C PHE A 7 19.74 -6.65 23.47
N GLU A 8 19.47 -7.92 23.18
CA GLU A 8 20.56 -8.89 22.92
C GLU A 8 21.49 -8.45 21.76
N TYR A 9 20.95 -7.67 20.80
CA TYR A 9 21.70 -7.00 19.72
C TYR A 9 21.80 -5.46 19.88
N GLY A 10 21.56 -4.94 21.09
CA GLY A 10 21.52 -3.50 21.36
C GLY A 10 20.28 -2.78 20.79
N TRP A 11 20.38 -1.48 20.54
CA TRP A 11 19.29 -0.63 20.01
C TRP A 11 18.91 -0.89 18.54
N ILE A 12 19.66 -1.76 17.85
CA ILE A 12 19.52 -1.98 16.40
C ILE A 12 18.16 -2.60 16.06
N THR A 13 17.71 -3.59 16.82
CA THR A 13 16.46 -4.31 16.54
C THR A 13 15.22 -3.45 16.81
N PRO A 14 15.09 -2.71 17.95
CA PRO A 14 14.05 -1.70 18.11
C PRO A 14 14.09 -0.62 17.02
N ALA A 15 15.27 -0.09 16.69
CA ALA A 15 15.40 0.94 15.67
C ALA A 15 14.97 0.46 14.28
N LEU A 16 15.35 -0.76 13.90
CA LEU A 16 14.95 -1.36 12.63
C LEU A 16 13.45 -1.66 12.60
N SER A 17 12.89 -2.17 13.70
CA SER A 17 11.45 -2.41 13.82
C SER A 17 10.66 -1.10 13.68
N TYR A 18 11.13 -0.02 14.32
CA TYR A 18 10.56 1.32 14.17
C TYR A 18 10.67 1.82 12.72
N ALA A 19 11.83 1.69 12.08
CA ALA A 19 12.03 2.08 10.69
C ALA A 19 11.10 1.33 9.72
N LEU A 20 10.92 0.02 9.91
CA LEU A 20 9.97 -0.80 9.14
C LEU A 20 8.53 -0.35 9.35
N SER A 21 8.17 0.01 10.59
CA SER A 21 6.86 0.55 10.93
C SER A 21 6.59 1.88 10.24
N VAL A 22 7.57 2.79 10.25
CA VAL A 22 7.48 4.09 9.58
C VAL A 22 7.39 3.90 8.06
N LEU A 23 8.23 3.04 7.48
CA LEU A 23 8.25 2.79 6.04
C LEU A 23 6.90 2.21 5.55
N GLY A 24 6.40 1.18 6.21
CA GLY A 24 5.11 0.58 5.85
C GLY A 24 3.94 1.55 6.05
N SER A 25 3.97 2.36 7.12
CA SER A 25 2.97 3.39 7.37
C SER A 25 3.00 4.48 6.31
N PHE A 26 4.20 4.93 5.91
CA PHE A 26 4.38 5.94 4.88
C PHE A 26 3.84 5.49 3.53
N LEU A 27 4.27 4.31 3.05
CA LEU A 27 3.79 3.72 1.79
C LEU A 27 2.28 3.45 1.84
N GLY A 28 1.79 2.97 2.99
CA GLY A 28 0.38 2.74 3.26
C GLY A 28 -0.49 3.99 3.16
N LEU A 29 -0.05 5.10 3.76
CA LEU A 29 -0.74 6.38 3.70
C LEU A 29 -0.74 7.00 2.29
N ILE A 30 0.34 6.80 1.52
CA ILE A 30 0.37 7.18 0.10
C ILE A 30 -0.67 6.37 -0.67
N CYS A 31 -0.70 5.04 -0.48
CA CYS A 31 -1.71 4.18 -1.11
C CYS A 31 -3.13 4.58 -0.69
N ALA A 32 -3.37 4.88 0.59
CA ALA A 32 -4.65 5.37 1.10
C ALA A 32 -5.08 6.69 0.44
N THR A 33 -4.13 7.56 0.11
CA THR A 33 -4.40 8.78 -0.67
C THR A 33 -4.83 8.45 -2.10
N ARG A 34 -4.22 7.45 -2.74
CA ARG A 34 -4.61 6.98 -4.08
C ARG A 34 -6.01 6.35 -4.10
N ILE A 35 -6.45 5.67 -3.03
CA ILE A 35 -7.83 5.15 -2.92
C ILE A 35 -8.88 6.26 -3.13
N ARG A 36 -8.61 7.48 -2.62
CA ARG A 36 -9.56 8.60 -2.73
C ARG A 36 -9.61 9.23 -4.12
N ILE A 37 -8.50 9.17 -4.86
CA ILE A 37 -8.38 9.74 -6.21
C ILE A 37 -8.86 8.73 -7.26
N ALA A 38 -8.95 7.44 -6.90
CA ALA A 38 -9.40 6.38 -7.80
C ALA A 38 -10.84 6.62 -8.32
N SER A 39 -10.97 6.55 -9.64
CA SER A 39 -12.23 6.77 -10.36
C SER A 39 -13.10 5.51 -10.44
N SER A 40 -12.49 4.32 -10.42
CA SER A 40 -13.20 3.04 -10.51
C SER A 40 -13.17 2.25 -9.20
N ALA A 41 -14.18 1.39 -8.99
CA ALA A 41 -14.22 0.48 -7.85
C ALA A 41 -13.02 -0.48 -7.84
N GLY A 42 -12.59 -0.98 -9.01
CA GLY A 42 -11.42 -1.84 -9.14
C GLY A 42 -10.12 -1.17 -8.69
N GLN A 43 -9.91 0.10 -9.06
CA GLN A 43 -8.75 0.87 -8.58
C GLN A 43 -8.79 1.10 -7.07
N ARG A 44 -9.97 1.34 -6.49
CA ARG A 44 -10.12 1.49 -5.03
C ARG A 44 -9.74 0.22 -4.29
N VAL A 45 -10.20 -0.94 -4.79
CA VAL A 45 -9.85 -2.25 -4.22
C VAL A 45 -8.35 -2.52 -4.36
N TRP A 46 -7.77 -2.23 -5.52
CA TRP A 46 -6.33 -2.39 -5.76
C TRP A 46 -5.49 -1.55 -4.79
N TRP A 47 -5.73 -0.24 -4.71
CA TRP A 47 -5.03 0.65 -3.78
C TRP A 47 -5.30 0.32 -2.32
N GLY A 48 -6.50 -0.17 -2.00
CA GLY A 48 -6.88 -0.67 -0.67
C GLY A 48 -6.07 -1.90 -0.28
N GLY A 49 -5.91 -2.86 -1.19
CA GLY A 49 -5.08 -4.05 -0.99
C GLY A 49 -3.61 -3.69 -0.77
N LEU A 50 -3.07 -2.78 -1.58
CA LEU A 50 -1.69 -2.29 -1.41
C LEU A 50 -1.50 -1.55 -0.08
N ALA A 51 -2.46 -0.71 0.31
CA ALA A 51 -2.42 -0.02 1.61
C ALA A 51 -2.49 -1.01 2.78
N ALA A 52 -3.34 -2.05 2.69
CA ALA A 52 -3.46 -3.10 3.69
C ALA A 52 -2.17 -3.94 3.80
N LEU A 53 -1.53 -4.24 2.68
CA LEU A 53 -0.26 -4.96 2.67
C LEU A 53 0.89 -4.11 3.23
N ALA A 54 0.95 -2.82 2.89
CA ALA A 54 1.96 -1.90 3.41
C ALA A 54 1.83 -1.68 4.92
N ILE A 55 0.62 -1.39 5.40
CA ILE A 55 0.39 -1.11 6.83
C ILE A 55 0.35 -2.43 7.61
N GLY A 56 -0.54 -3.36 7.25
CA GLY A 56 -0.71 -4.62 7.96
C GLY A 56 0.52 -5.53 7.86
N GLY A 57 1.01 -5.75 6.64
CA GLY A 57 2.15 -6.62 6.38
C GLY A 57 3.46 -6.02 6.85
N THR A 58 3.85 -4.86 6.32
CA THR A 58 5.16 -4.27 6.64
C THR A 58 5.14 -3.50 7.96
N ALA A 59 4.20 -2.56 8.15
CA ALA A 59 4.29 -1.65 9.29
C ALA A 59 3.99 -2.31 10.65
N ILE A 60 3.12 -3.31 10.64
CA ILE A 60 2.64 -3.98 11.84
C ILE A 60 3.27 -5.37 11.98
N TRP A 61 3.03 -6.28 11.03
CA TRP A 61 3.49 -7.67 11.15
C TRP A 61 5.02 -7.82 11.09
N THR A 62 5.67 -7.26 10.07
CA THR A 62 7.14 -7.31 9.98
C THR A 62 7.78 -6.59 11.16
N MET A 63 7.29 -5.41 11.55
CA MET A 63 7.77 -4.72 12.74
C MET A 63 7.71 -5.63 13.98
N HIS A 64 6.54 -6.23 14.22
CA HIS A 64 6.31 -7.13 15.36
C HIS A 64 7.31 -8.28 15.36
N PHE A 65 7.48 -8.97 14.23
CA PHE A 65 8.43 -10.06 14.13
C PHE A 65 9.87 -9.61 14.29
N MET A 66 10.28 -8.51 13.65
CA MET A 66 11.64 -7.97 13.78
C MET A 66 11.98 -7.59 15.22
N ALA A 67 11.02 -7.01 15.95
CA ALA A 67 11.17 -6.70 17.36
C ALA A 67 11.27 -7.97 18.22
N MET A 68 10.47 -9.00 17.93
CA MET A 68 10.56 -10.30 18.60
C MET A 68 11.86 -11.06 18.31
N LEU A 69 12.43 -10.96 17.10
CA LEU A 69 13.72 -11.57 16.78
C LEU A 69 14.88 -10.92 17.56
N GLY A 70 14.72 -9.66 17.96
CA GLY A 70 15.67 -8.97 18.85
C GLY A 70 15.51 -9.32 20.33
N PHE A 71 14.45 -10.05 20.68
CA PHE A 71 14.19 -10.52 22.02
C PHE A 71 14.82 -11.88 22.23
N ALA A 72 15.63 -11.99 23.28
CA ALA A 72 16.18 -13.27 23.68
C ALA A 72 16.03 -13.49 25.17
N VAL A 73 15.76 -14.75 25.50
CA VAL A 73 15.68 -15.23 26.87
C VAL A 73 16.97 -15.97 27.14
N GLY A 74 17.79 -15.44 28.06
CA GLY A 74 19.02 -16.09 28.46
C GLY A 74 18.76 -17.54 28.90
N GLY A 75 19.49 -18.49 28.33
CA GLY A 75 19.41 -19.91 28.68
C GLY A 75 18.52 -20.79 27.79
N THR A 76 17.90 -20.27 26.72
CA THR A 76 17.09 -21.08 25.78
C THR A 76 17.06 -20.48 24.37
N ARG A 77 16.96 -21.33 23.34
CA ARG A 77 16.78 -20.89 21.94
C ARG A 77 15.29 -20.77 21.64
N ILE A 78 14.85 -19.59 21.20
CA ILE A 78 13.48 -19.38 20.74
C ILE A 78 13.34 -19.89 19.32
N ARG A 79 12.39 -20.80 19.11
CA ARG A 79 11.96 -21.32 17.82
C ARG A 79 10.59 -20.75 17.46
N TYR A 80 10.23 -20.83 16.19
CA TYR A 80 8.95 -20.32 15.70
C TYR A 80 8.18 -21.33 14.88
N ASP A 81 6.87 -21.35 15.08
CA ASP A 81 5.89 -22.11 14.32
C ASP A 81 5.50 -21.33 13.05
N LEU A 82 5.93 -21.83 11.88
CA LEU A 82 5.75 -21.17 10.58
C LEU A 82 4.27 -20.95 10.20
N PRO A 83 3.38 -21.96 10.29
CA PRO A 83 1.95 -21.77 10.06
C PRO A 83 1.31 -20.68 10.93
N ILE A 84 1.58 -20.67 12.24
CA ILE A 84 1.01 -19.68 13.16
C ILE A 84 1.57 -18.29 12.86
N THR A 85 2.86 -18.21 12.53
CA THR A 85 3.51 -16.98 12.06
C THR A 85 2.83 -16.42 10.82
N ALA A 86 2.56 -17.25 9.81
CA ALA A 86 1.84 -16.84 8.61
C ALA A 86 0.40 -16.43 8.90
N ALA A 87 -0.31 -17.16 9.77
CA ALA A 87 -1.67 -16.81 10.20
C ALA A 87 -1.73 -15.42 10.87
N SER A 88 -0.72 -15.09 11.69
CA SER A 88 -0.61 -13.76 12.29
C SER A 88 -0.52 -12.66 11.22
N ALA A 89 0.26 -12.86 10.15
CA ALA A 89 0.35 -11.91 9.04
C ALA A 89 -1.01 -11.66 8.37
N VAL A 90 -1.78 -12.73 8.15
CA VAL A 90 -3.12 -12.65 7.56
C VAL A 90 -4.05 -11.83 8.43
N PHE A 91 -4.03 -12.02 9.76
CA PHE A 91 -4.83 -11.20 10.68
C PHE A 91 -4.52 -9.71 10.53
N ALA A 92 -3.24 -9.32 10.46
CA ALA A 92 -2.88 -7.92 10.30
C ALA A 92 -3.37 -7.33 8.97
N VAL A 93 -3.10 -8.01 7.85
CA VAL A 93 -3.46 -7.50 6.51
C VAL A 93 -4.99 -7.40 6.36
N VAL A 94 -5.73 -8.43 6.78
CA VAL A 94 -7.19 -8.45 6.69
C VAL A 94 -7.82 -7.40 7.61
N ALA A 95 -7.35 -7.29 8.86
CA ALA A 95 -7.90 -6.33 9.82
C ALA A 95 -7.70 -4.88 9.37
N VAL A 96 -6.53 -4.56 8.80
CA VAL A 96 -6.26 -3.23 8.25
C VAL A 96 -7.07 -2.99 6.98
N GLY A 97 -7.15 -3.96 6.07
CA GLY A 97 -7.94 -3.84 4.84
C GLY A 97 -9.42 -3.55 5.10
N ILE A 98 -10.03 -4.28 6.04
CA ILE A 98 -11.41 -4.05 6.46
C ILE A 98 -11.55 -2.69 7.15
N GLY A 99 -10.62 -2.31 8.03
CA GLY A 99 -10.63 -0.98 8.68
C GLY A 99 -10.57 0.17 7.69
N LEU A 100 -9.69 0.08 6.70
CA LEU A 100 -9.58 1.06 5.62
C LEU A 100 -10.85 1.10 4.77
N ALA A 101 -11.47 -0.04 4.48
CA ALA A 101 -12.73 -0.10 3.76
C ALA A 101 -13.86 0.57 4.56
N ILE A 102 -13.98 0.30 5.86
CA ILE A 102 -14.97 0.92 6.75
C ILE A 102 -14.76 2.43 6.83
N ALA A 103 -13.54 2.89 7.07
CA ALA A 103 -13.21 4.31 7.23
C ALA A 103 -13.28 5.08 5.90
N GLY A 104 -12.94 4.44 4.78
CA GLY A 104 -12.85 5.04 3.46
C GLY A 104 -14.14 5.04 2.64
N THR A 105 -15.18 4.31 3.05
CA THR A 105 -16.44 4.22 2.28
C THR A 105 -17.36 5.40 2.60
N GLY A 106 -17.69 6.20 1.57
CA GLY A 106 -18.67 7.30 1.67
C GLY A 106 -18.12 8.57 2.32
N ARG A 107 -18.96 9.29 3.09
CA ARG A 107 -18.52 10.49 3.83
C ARG A 107 -17.73 10.10 5.08
N VAL A 108 -16.69 10.88 5.38
CA VAL A 108 -15.91 10.75 6.62
C VAL A 108 -16.85 10.93 7.81
N SER A 109 -16.90 9.93 8.69
CA SER A 109 -17.75 9.92 9.87
C SER A 109 -16.95 9.39 11.06
N VAL A 110 -17.06 10.08 12.19
CA VAL A 110 -16.40 9.68 13.45
C VAL A 110 -16.80 8.26 13.84
N LEU A 111 -18.07 7.89 13.69
CA LEU A 111 -18.56 6.54 13.99
C LEU A 111 -17.88 5.46 13.15
N ARG A 112 -17.61 5.73 11.88
CA ARG A 112 -16.91 4.78 10.99
C ARG A 112 -15.43 4.65 11.35
N ILE A 113 -14.79 5.76 11.72
CA ILE A 113 -13.39 5.75 12.17
C ILE A 113 -13.27 4.97 13.47
N VAL A 114 -14.16 5.21 14.44
CA VAL A 114 -14.16 4.50 15.72
C VAL A 114 -14.51 3.02 15.53
N GLY A 115 -15.54 2.70 14.74
CA GLY A 115 -15.91 1.31 14.44
C GLY A 115 -14.82 0.54 13.69
N GLY A 116 -14.21 1.17 12.68
CA GLY A 116 -13.05 0.63 11.98
C GLY A 116 -11.83 0.48 12.89
N GLY A 117 -11.59 1.47 13.77
CA GLY A 117 -10.48 1.47 14.73
C GLY A 117 -10.61 0.37 15.78
N LEU A 118 -11.83 0.11 16.26
CA LEU A 118 -12.13 -1.01 17.16
C LEU A 118 -11.86 -2.35 16.48
N PHE A 119 -12.35 -2.53 15.25
CA PHE A 119 -12.15 -3.76 14.48
C PHE A 119 -10.67 -3.99 14.15
N THR A 120 -10.01 -2.98 13.58
CA THR A 120 -8.60 -3.05 13.23
C THR A 120 -7.74 -3.24 14.47
N GLY A 121 -7.99 -2.50 15.56
CA GLY A 121 -7.28 -2.65 16.82
C GLY A 121 -7.39 -4.04 17.43
N ALA A 122 -8.60 -4.63 17.43
CA ALA A 122 -8.81 -6.00 17.84
C ALA A 122 -8.05 -7.00 16.95
N GLY A 123 -8.03 -6.78 15.63
CA GLY A 123 -7.26 -7.59 14.70
C GLY A 123 -5.73 -7.44 14.86
N VAL A 124 -5.24 -6.24 15.19
CA VAL A 124 -3.83 -6.02 15.51
C VAL A 124 -3.46 -6.73 16.80
N ALA A 125 -4.30 -6.65 17.84
CA ALA A 125 -4.09 -7.41 19.06
C ALA A 125 -4.12 -8.93 18.81
N ALA A 126 -5.07 -9.42 18.00
CA ALA A 126 -5.13 -10.83 17.60
C ALA A 126 -3.86 -11.25 16.86
N MET A 127 -3.36 -10.44 15.92
CA MET A 127 -2.08 -10.69 15.27
C MET A 127 -0.94 -10.76 16.28
N HIS A 128 -0.84 -9.77 17.19
CA HIS A 128 0.24 -9.70 18.16
C HIS A 128 0.28 -10.95 19.05
N TYR A 129 -0.83 -11.34 19.66
CA TYR A 129 -0.87 -12.53 20.52
C TYR A 129 -0.77 -13.84 19.74
N THR A 130 -1.23 -13.89 18.49
CA THR A 130 -0.99 -15.05 17.61
C THR A 130 0.49 -15.18 17.26
N GLY A 131 1.18 -14.06 17.00
CA GLY A 131 2.63 -14.02 16.77
C GLY A 131 3.41 -14.46 18.01
N MET A 132 3.01 -14.01 19.19
CA MET A 132 3.56 -14.47 20.47
C MET A 132 3.30 -15.97 20.70
N ALA A 133 2.12 -16.48 20.33
CA ALA A 133 1.79 -17.90 20.43
C ALA A 133 2.59 -18.77 19.45
N ALA A 134 3.17 -18.19 18.40
CA ALA A 134 4.07 -18.90 17.49
C ALA A 134 5.45 -19.16 18.12
N MET A 135 5.81 -18.45 19.19
CA MET A 135 7.07 -18.69 19.92
C MET A 135 7.04 -20.03 20.63
N ARG A 136 8.05 -20.84 20.37
CA ARG A 136 8.33 -22.11 21.03
C ARG A 136 9.64 -21.95 21.80
N LEU A 137 9.60 -22.21 23.11
CA LEU A 137 10.76 -22.23 23.98
C LEU A 137 10.57 -23.32 25.05
N ASP A 138 11.66 -23.78 25.65
CA ASP A 138 11.63 -24.82 26.69
C ASP A 138 11.20 -24.25 28.05
N GLY A 139 9.92 -23.95 28.18
CA GLY A 139 9.39 -23.17 29.29
C GLY A 139 7.91 -22.82 29.14
N ARG A 140 7.34 -22.21 30.18
CA ARG A 140 5.99 -21.64 30.16
C ARG A 140 6.07 -20.12 30.07
N LEU A 141 5.35 -19.56 29.10
CA LEU A 141 5.08 -18.14 29.01
C LEU A 141 3.80 -17.83 29.80
N SER A 142 3.88 -16.90 30.73
CA SER A 142 2.75 -16.38 31.49
C SER A 142 2.54 -14.91 31.15
N TYR A 143 1.28 -14.46 31.25
CA TYR A 143 0.87 -13.11 30.87
C TYR A 143 0.17 -12.42 32.04
N ASP A 144 0.57 -11.19 32.34
CA ASP A 144 -0.21 -10.32 33.22
C ASP A 144 -1.46 -9.82 32.47
N ARG A 145 -2.64 -10.23 32.94
CA ARG A 145 -3.93 -9.90 32.32
C ARG A 145 -4.17 -8.39 32.24
N THR A 146 -3.69 -7.60 33.21
CA THR A 146 -3.86 -6.14 33.23
C THR A 146 -3.05 -5.49 32.12
N ARG A 147 -1.80 -5.92 31.95
CA ARG A 147 -0.92 -5.39 30.89
C ARG A 147 -1.38 -5.80 29.50
N VAL A 148 -1.93 -7.02 29.35
CA VAL A 148 -2.57 -7.47 28.11
C VAL A 148 -3.76 -6.59 27.73
N VAL A 149 -4.66 -6.29 28.68
CA VAL A 149 -5.80 -5.41 28.42
C VAL A 149 -5.31 -4.00 28.05
N LEU A 150 -4.28 -3.49 28.73
CA LEU A 150 -3.70 -2.18 28.42
C LEU A 150 -3.14 -2.13 26.98
N SER A 151 -2.39 -3.13 26.53
CA SER A 151 -1.89 -3.17 25.15
C SER A 151 -3.02 -3.29 24.11
N ILE A 152 -4.11 -3.99 24.42
CA ILE A 152 -5.30 -4.03 23.54
C ILE A 152 -5.93 -2.64 23.42
N VAL A 153 -6.06 -1.90 24.53
CA VAL A 153 -6.56 -0.52 24.51
C VAL A 153 -5.65 0.38 23.66
N ILE A 154 -4.33 0.26 23.83
CA ILE A 154 -3.35 0.99 23.01
C ILE A 154 -3.52 0.61 21.53
N ALA A 155 -3.73 -0.67 21.20
CA ALA A 155 -3.95 -1.13 19.83
C ALA A 155 -5.18 -0.47 19.19
N VAL A 156 -6.29 -0.38 19.93
CA VAL A 156 -7.53 0.26 19.45
C VAL A 156 -7.34 1.76 19.24
N VAL A 157 -6.68 2.45 20.18
CA VAL A 157 -6.38 3.88 20.03
C VAL A 157 -5.45 4.12 18.84
N ALA A 158 -4.36 3.35 18.75
CA ALA A 158 -3.40 3.44 17.64
C ALA A 158 -4.07 3.19 16.29
N ALA A 159 -4.90 2.16 16.18
CA ALA A 159 -5.65 1.85 14.96
C ALA A 159 -6.64 2.96 14.58
N THR A 160 -7.35 3.51 15.57
CA THR A 160 -8.28 4.63 15.36
C THR A 160 -7.55 5.87 14.83
N VAL A 161 -6.42 6.22 15.44
CA VAL A 161 -5.56 7.33 14.99
C VAL A 161 -5.02 7.06 13.58
N ALA A 162 -4.53 5.86 13.30
CA ALA A 162 -4.02 5.47 11.99
C ALA A 162 -5.09 5.61 10.89
N LEU A 163 -6.32 5.14 11.14
CA LEU A 163 -7.42 5.28 10.19
C LEU A 163 -7.84 6.74 10.01
N TRP A 164 -7.87 7.52 11.09
CA TRP A 164 -8.15 8.96 11.02
C TRP A 164 -7.10 9.70 10.17
N LEU A 165 -5.81 9.41 10.36
CA LEU A 165 -4.72 9.98 9.57
C LEU A 165 -4.83 9.52 8.10
N ALA A 166 -5.15 8.24 7.87
CA ALA A 166 -5.31 7.69 6.54
C ALA A 166 -6.39 8.40 5.72
N VAL A 167 -7.50 8.85 6.35
CA VAL A 167 -8.59 9.56 5.65
C VAL A 167 -8.43 11.09 5.61
N THR A 168 -7.66 11.68 6.54
CA THR A 168 -7.57 13.14 6.71
C THR A 168 -6.34 13.73 6.00
N VAL A 169 -5.21 13.03 6.03
CA VAL A 169 -3.92 13.59 5.61
C VAL A 169 -3.72 13.48 4.11
N ARG A 170 -3.19 14.54 3.49
CA ARG A 170 -3.00 14.64 2.02
C ARG A 170 -1.65 15.18 1.57
N ARG A 171 -0.98 15.99 2.39
CA ARG A 171 0.29 16.65 2.04
C ARG A 171 1.48 15.75 2.36
N GLY A 172 2.49 15.69 1.49
CA GLY A 172 3.65 14.81 1.65
C GLY A 172 4.35 14.92 3.02
N LEU A 173 4.60 16.15 3.49
CA LEU A 173 5.19 16.37 4.83
C LEU A 173 4.28 15.88 5.96
N ALA A 174 2.97 16.07 5.83
CA ALA A 174 2.01 15.59 6.83
C ALA A 174 1.89 14.05 6.79
N ILE A 175 2.02 13.42 5.62
CA ILE A 175 2.09 11.96 5.47
C ILE A 175 3.33 11.41 6.18
N PHE A 176 4.49 12.05 5.97
CA PHE A 176 5.73 11.67 6.64
C PHE A 176 5.61 11.80 8.18
N GLY A 177 5.13 12.94 8.67
CA GLY A 177 4.89 13.13 10.11
C GLY A 177 3.89 12.12 10.69
N SER A 178 2.84 11.79 9.94
CA SER A 178 1.86 10.77 10.32
C SER A 178 2.48 9.37 10.40
N ALA A 179 3.37 9.04 9.47
CA ALA A 179 4.07 7.76 9.47
C ALA A 179 4.99 7.60 10.68
N LEU A 180 5.65 8.68 11.14
CA LEU A 180 6.44 8.67 12.38
C LEU A 180 5.56 8.41 13.59
N VAL A 181 4.43 9.12 13.71
CA VAL A 181 3.46 8.94 14.81
C VAL A 181 2.89 7.53 14.81
N MET A 182 2.53 7.00 13.64
CA MET A 182 2.07 5.62 13.50
C MET A 182 3.17 4.63 13.93
N GLY A 183 4.42 4.85 13.50
CA GLY A 183 5.56 4.04 13.94
C GLY A 183 5.66 3.96 15.46
N VAL A 184 5.56 5.10 16.15
CA VAL A 184 5.60 5.17 17.62
C VAL A 184 4.43 4.41 18.22
N ALA A 185 3.22 4.58 17.68
CA ALA A 185 2.01 3.94 18.20
C ALA A 185 2.05 2.41 18.07
N VAL A 186 2.47 1.88 16.91
CA VAL A 186 2.54 0.44 16.69
C VAL A 186 3.66 -0.18 17.54
N ASN A 187 4.83 0.46 17.63
CA ASN A 187 5.93 0.00 18.49
C ASN A 187 5.53 0.05 19.97
N GLY A 188 4.88 1.15 20.40
CA GLY A 188 4.40 1.32 21.77
C GLY A 188 3.41 0.22 22.17
N MET A 189 2.48 -0.14 21.30
CA MET A 189 1.58 -1.27 21.52
C MET A 189 2.36 -2.59 21.68
N HIS A 190 3.31 -2.84 20.78
CA HIS A 190 4.12 -4.07 20.81
C HIS A 190 4.91 -4.20 22.12
N PHE A 191 5.65 -3.16 22.50
CA PHE A 191 6.46 -3.20 23.72
C PHE A 191 5.60 -3.21 24.99
N ALA A 192 4.42 -2.58 24.99
CA ALA A 192 3.44 -2.72 26.06
C ALA A 192 2.97 -4.17 26.19
N GLY A 193 2.66 -4.84 25.07
CA GLY A 193 2.29 -6.25 25.06
C GLY A 193 3.41 -7.17 25.54
N MET A 194 4.66 -6.91 25.11
CA MET A 194 5.85 -7.63 25.58
C MET A 194 6.10 -7.45 27.08
N SER A 195 5.81 -6.28 27.64
CA SER A 195 5.95 -6.02 29.09
C SER A 195 5.00 -6.88 29.94
N ALA A 196 3.97 -7.48 29.35
CA ALA A 196 3.07 -8.41 30.01
C ALA A 196 3.67 -9.82 30.15
N LEU A 197 4.74 -10.13 29.41
CA LEU A 197 5.31 -11.48 29.33
C LEU A 197 6.21 -11.79 30.53
N SER A 198 6.07 -13.00 31.07
CA SER A 198 7.00 -13.57 32.05
C SER A 198 7.30 -15.02 31.67
N ALA A 199 8.59 -15.34 31.50
CA ALA A 199 9.07 -16.65 31.08
C ALA A 199 9.60 -17.47 32.27
N HIS A 200 9.03 -18.66 32.44
CA HIS A 200 9.50 -19.67 33.41
C HIS A 200 10.10 -20.85 32.63
N LEU A 201 11.42 -20.97 32.64
CA LEU A 201 12.14 -22.05 31.95
C LEU A 201 12.04 -23.36 32.75
N HIS A 202 11.88 -24.49 32.05
CA HIS A 202 11.97 -25.79 32.72
C HIS A 202 13.45 -26.13 32.96
N PRO A 203 13.82 -26.64 34.15
CA PRO A 203 15.14 -27.21 34.36
C PRO A 203 15.19 -28.55 33.62
N GLY A 204 15.79 -28.62 32.44
CA GLY A 204 15.84 -29.89 31.71
C GLY A 204 16.37 -29.89 30.28
N GLY A 205 16.34 -28.76 29.55
CA GLY A 205 16.92 -28.68 28.21
C GLY A 205 16.27 -29.65 27.22
N GLY A 206 14.95 -29.56 27.05
CA GLY A 206 14.24 -30.30 26.02
C GLY A 206 14.54 -29.76 24.61
N GLU A 207 14.55 -30.63 23.60
CA GLU A 207 14.61 -30.20 22.21
C GLU A 207 13.33 -29.44 21.84
N VAL A 208 13.50 -28.19 21.42
CA VAL A 208 12.40 -27.35 20.92
C VAL A 208 12.38 -27.45 19.40
N THR A 209 11.29 -27.98 18.85
CA THR A 209 11.07 -28.07 17.40
C THR A 209 10.56 -26.74 16.84
N GLY A 210 11.09 -26.29 15.70
CA GLY A 210 10.62 -25.12 14.97
C GLY A 210 11.73 -24.40 14.20
N ALA A 211 11.36 -23.33 13.49
CA ALA A 211 12.32 -22.54 12.72
C ALA A 211 13.22 -21.71 13.65
N ASP A 212 14.52 -21.70 13.39
CA ASP A 212 15.49 -20.82 14.05
C ASP A 212 15.28 -19.36 13.60
N VAL A 213 15.67 -18.41 14.45
CA VAL A 213 15.72 -16.97 14.13
C VAL A 213 16.43 -16.69 12.79
N SER A 214 17.59 -17.31 12.56
CA SER A 214 18.37 -17.13 11.32
C SER A 214 17.63 -17.63 10.08
N THR A 215 16.85 -18.70 10.21
CA THR A 215 16.06 -19.27 9.11
C THR A 215 14.83 -18.44 8.78
N LEU A 216 14.29 -17.69 9.74
CA LEU A 216 13.17 -16.76 9.52
C LEU A 216 13.61 -15.39 9.01
N LEU A 217 14.79 -14.94 9.40
CA LEU A 217 15.28 -13.61 9.07
C LEU A 217 15.36 -13.39 7.55
N VAL A 218 15.93 -14.35 6.82
CA VAL A 218 16.10 -14.25 5.36
C VAL A 218 14.75 -14.18 4.62
N PRO A 219 13.79 -15.10 4.81
CA PRO A 219 12.46 -15.00 4.19
C PRO A 219 11.72 -13.72 4.54
N ILE A 220 11.79 -13.24 5.79
CA ILE A 220 11.13 -12.00 6.21
C ILE A 220 11.74 -10.80 5.49
N ILE A 221 13.07 -10.70 5.43
CA ILE A 221 13.75 -9.62 4.70
C ILE A 221 13.38 -9.65 3.22
N LEU A 222 13.39 -10.83 2.59
CA LEU A 222 13.00 -10.98 1.18
C LEU A 222 11.53 -10.58 0.95
N ALA A 223 10.63 -10.97 1.85
CA ALA A 223 9.22 -10.59 1.77
C ALA A 223 9.05 -9.07 1.89
N VAL A 224 9.76 -8.42 2.81
CA VAL A 224 9.75 -6.96 2.96
C VAL A 224 10.27 -6.27 1.72
N ILE A 225 11.42 -6.71 1.19
CA ILE A 225 12.00 -6.16 -0.03
C ILE A 225 11.01 -6.30 -1.18
N PHE A 226 10.42 -7.48 -1.36
CA PHE A 226 9.44 -7.73 -2.41
C PHE A 226 8.20 -6.83 -2.28
N VAL A 227 7.66 -6.69 -1.07
CA VAL A 227 6.52 -5.81 -0.81
C VAL A 227 6.88 -4.35 -1.06
N VAL A 228 8.01 -3.87 -0.55
CA VAL A 228 8.44 -2.47 -0.71
C VAL A 228 8.72 -2.15 -2.17
N VAL A 229 9.46 -3.01 -2.88
CA VAL A 229 9.75 -2.84 -4.31
C VAL A 229 8.46 -2.89 -5.12
N GLY A 230 7.57 -3.84 -4.84
CA GLY A 230 6.27 -3.93 -5.49
C GLY A 230 5.39 -2.69 -5.26
N LEU A 231 5.39 -2.15 -4.04
CA LEU A 231 4.69 -0.91 -3.70
C LEU A 231 5.29 0.29 -4.43
N VAL A 232 6.62 0.43 -4.42
CA VAL A 232 7.31 1.52 -5.13
C VAL A 232 7.03 1.42 -6.63
N TYR A 233 7.13 0.23 -7.22
CA TYR A 233 6.81 0.00 -8.62
C TYR A 233 5.35 0.35 -8.94
N ALA A 234 4.39 -0.08 -8.11
CA ALA A 234 2.98 0.27 -8.29
C ALA A 234 2.75 1.79 -8.19
N LEU A 235 3.49 2.49 -7.32
CA LEU A 235 3.41 3.94 -7.18
C LEU A 235 4.04 4.70 -8.36
N LEU A 236 5.12 4.17 -8.95
CA LEU A 236 5.78 4.72 -10.13
C LEU A 236 4.99 4.44 -11.42
N ALA A 237 4.39 3.25 -11.52
CA ALA A 237 3.54 2.86 -12.64
C ALA A 237 2.14 3.50 -12.58
N ALA A 238 1.79 4.16 -11.46
CA ALA A 238 0.53 4.87 -11.34
C ALA A 238 0.52 6.06 -12.31
N PRO A 239 -0.45 6.16 -13.24
CA PRO A 239 -0.51 7.25 -14.21
C PRO A 239 -0.44 8.59 -13.50
N THR A 240 0.48 9.44 -13.95
CA THR A 240 0.63 10.82 -13.46
C THR A 240 -0.60 11.64 -13.83
N ASP A 241 -0.75 12.82 -13.21
CA ASP A 241 -1.89 13.68 -13.55
C ASP A 241 -1.80 14.18 -15.01
N GLU A 242 -0.58 14.30 -15.56
CA GLU A 242 -0.33 14.55 -16.99
C GLU A 242 -0.77 13.36 -17.86
N ASP A 243 -0.44 12.12 -17.48
CA ASP A 243 -0.87 10.92 -18.21
C ASP A 243 -2.41 10.79 -18.22
N ARG A 244 -3.05 11.13 -17.10
CA ARG A 244 -4.52 11.15 -16.99
C ARG A 244 -5.14 12.26 -17.83
N ALA A 245 -4.54 13.44 -17.85
CA ALA A 245 -5.00 14.55 -18.68
C ALA A 245 -4.83 14.23 -20.17
N ALA A 246 -3.71 13.63 -20.55
CA ALA A 246 -3.46 13.15 -21.91
C ALA A 246 -4.46 12.05 -22.31
N ALA A 247 -4.71 11.08 -21.45
CA ALA A 247 -5.71 10.03 -21.70
C ALA A 247 -7.13 10.59 -21.79
N ALA A 248 -7.50 11.56 -20.94
CA ALA A 248 -8.79 12.24 -20.99
C ALA A 248 -8.93 13.08 -22.28
N TYR A 249 -7.87 13.75 -22.72
CA TYR A 249 -7.82 14.48 -23.98
C TYR A 249 -7.97 13.54 -25.20
N LEU A 250 -7.22 12.43 -25.21
CA LEU A 250 -7.30 11.42 -26.28
C LEU A 250 -8.69 10.76 -26.33
N ASN A 251 -9.26 10.38 -25.18
CA ASN A 251 -10.62 9.87 -25.12
C ASN A 251 -11.63 10.92 -25.60
N GLY A 252 -11.45 12.18 -25.19
CA GLY A 252 -12.23 13.31 -25.69
C GLY A 252 -12.21 13.38 -27.22
N ARG A 253 -11.04 13.33 -27.85
CA ARG A 253 -10.88 13.30 -29.31
C ARG A 253 -11.50 12.08 -29.99
N LEU A 254 -11.32 10.88 -29.40
CA LEU A 254 -11.91 9.64 -29.93
C LEU A 254 -13.44 9.66 -29.86
N THR A 255 -14.00 10.24 -28.81
CA THR A 255 -15.46 10.44 -28.68
C THR A 255 -15.98 11.63 -29.49
N ALA A 256 -15.11 12.59 -29.83
CA ALA A 256 -15.48 13.86 -30.44
C ALA A 256 -15.41 13.92 -31.97
N GLU A 257 -14.97 12.90 -32.72
CA GLU A 257 -15.05 13.01 -34.20
C GLU A 257 -15.37 11.72 -34.97
N PRO A 258 -16.21 11.78 -36.05
CA PRO A 258 -16.81 12.98 -36.66
C PRO A 258 -18.34 12.90 -36.85
N ALA A 259 -19.11 13.74 -36.14
CA ALA A 259 -20.44 14.15 -36.60
C ALA A 259 -20.38 15.13 -37.79
N ASP A 260 -19.17 15.56 -38.18
CA ASP A 260 -18.91 16.52 -39.25
C ASP A 260 -18.35 15.89 -40.55
N ARG A 261 -18.39 14.56 -40.69
CA ARG A 261 -18.03 13.89 -41.97
C ARG A 261 -19.23 13.39 -42.77
N SER A 262 -20.45 13.56 -42.27
CA SER A 262 -21.68 13.21 -42.97
C SER A 262 -22.50 14.43 -43.43
N GLY A 263 -21.95 15.65 -43.29
CA GLY A 263 -22.74 16.88 -43.38
C GLY A 263 -22.18 18.01 -44.23
N GLU A 264 -21.15 17.83 -45.06
CA GLU A 264 -20.86 18.77 -46.15
C GLU A 264 -19.82 18.17 -47.11
N VAL A 265 -20.30 17.42 -48.11
CA VAL A 265 -19.68 17.55 -49.43
C VAL A 265 -20.11 18.93 -49.90
N THR A 266 -19.40 19.98 -49.45
CA THR A 266 -19.59 21.34 -49.94
C THR A 266 -19.43 21.25 -51.45
N ALA A 267 -20.52 21.49 -52.18
CA ALA A 267 -20.48 21.55 -53.62
C ALA A 267 -19.40 22.56 -54.00
N ASP A 268 -18.39 22.08 -54.73
CA ASP A 268 -17.30 22.88 -55.28
C ASP A 268 -17.88 24.17 -55.92
N PRO A 269 -17.62 25.37 -55.36
CA PRO A 269 -18.16 26.61 -55.92
C PRO A 269 -17.46 26.99 -57.24
N VAL A 270 -16.43 26.27 -57.64
CA VAL A 270 -15.77 26.46 -58.93
C VAL A 270 -16.22 25.35 -59.88
N ARG A 271 -17.37 25.57 -60.51
CA ARG A 271 -17.68 24.92 -61.80
C ARG A 271 -16.61 25.36 -62.81
N LEU A 272 -15.46 24.69 -62.82
CA LEU A 272 -14.67 24.51 -64.02
C LEU A 272 -15.55 23.72 -64.98
N ARG A 273 -16.38 24.45 -65.73
CA ARG A 273 -16.94 23.97 -66.99
C ARG A 273 -15.75 23.60 -67.85
N ALA A 274 -15.33 22.34 -67.78
CA ALA A 274 -14.57 21.71 -68.84
C ALA A 274 -15.46 21.77 -70.09
N ARG A 275 -15.33 22.85 -70.87
CA ARG A 275 -15.76 22.85 -72.25
C ARG A 275 -14.96 21.74 -72.93
N PRO A 276 -15.60 20.72 -73.51
CA PRO A 276 -14.86 19.77 -74.34
C PRO A 276 -14.44 20.55 -75.58
N THR A 277 -13.21 21.08 -75.59
CA THR A 277 -12.53 21.50 -76.82
C THR A 277 -12.05 20.24 -77.53
N LEU A 278 -12.98 19.35 -77.86
CA LEU A 278 -12.78 18.33 -78.87
C LEU A 278 -13.00 19.08 -80.19
N GLY A 279 -11.89 19.50 -80.79
CA GLY A 279 -11.87 20.09 -82.12
C GLY A 279 -12.64 19.20 -83.07
N ARG A 280 -13.64 19.78 -83.74
CA ARG A 280 -14.24 19.15 -84.92
C ARG A 280 -13.14 19.02 -85.98
N PRO A 281 -13.00 17.87 -86.66
CA PRO A 281 -12.08 17.77 -87.79
C PRO A 281 -12.49 18.80 -88.85
N GLY A 282 -11.58 19.71 -89.21
CA GLY A 282 -11.77 20.63 -90.34
C GLY A 282 -11.83 22.13 -90.04
N THR A 283 -11.57 22.60 -88.81
CA THR A 283 -11.42 24.06 -88.58
C THR A 283 -10.00 24.53 -88.91
N PRO A 284 -9.80 25.45 -89.88
CA PRO A 284 -8.47 25.98 -90.21
C PRO A 284 -7.90 26.80 -89.05
N PHE A 285 -6.62 26.60 -88.75
CA PHE A 285 -5.88 27.41 -87.78
C PHE A 285 -5.67 28.83 -88.34
N PRO A 286 -5.98 29.91 -87.61
CA PRO A 286 -5.69 31.25 -88.08
C PRO A 286 -4.17 31.51 -88.02
N SER A 287 -3.58 31.77 -89.19
CA SER A 287 -2.21 32.21 -89.35
C SER A 287 -2.00 33.63 -88.78
N ARG A 288 -0.84 33.82 -88.16
CA ARG A 288 -0.39 35.04 -87.50
C ARG A 288 -0.25 36.19 -88.52
N PRO A 289 -0.64 37.45 -88.21
CA PRO A 289 -0.31 38.58 -89.08
C PRO A 289 1.15 39.01 -88.87
N ASP A 290 1.89 39.13 -89.97
CA ASP A 290 3.22 39.72 -90.02
C ASP A 290 3.20 41.17 -89.51
N ARG A 291 4.14 41.50 -88.61
CA ARG A 291 4.48 42.88 -88.27
C ARG A 291 5.54 43.36 -89.27
N ALA A 292 5.22 44.40 -90.04
CA ALA A 292 6.21 45.13 -90.82
C ALA A 292 7.07 46.04 -89.90
N PRO A 293 8.36 46.27 -90.24
CA PRO A 293 9.33 46.93 -89.38
C PRO A 293 9.32 48.46 -89.54
N LEU A 294 9.89 49.16 -88.55
CA LEU A 294 10.40 50.53 -88.67
C LEU A 294 11.79 50.52 -89.31
#